data_AF-A0A954T7N0-F1
#
_entry.id   AF-A0A954T7N0-F1
#
_cell.length_a   1.000
_cell.length_b   1.000
_cell.length_c   1.000
_cell.angle_alpha   90.00
_cell.angle_beta   90.00
_cell.angle_gamma   90.00
#
_symmetry.space_group_name_H-M   'P 1'
#
loop_
_entity.id
_entity.type
_entity.pdbx_description
1 polymer ?
#
loop_
_entity_poly.entity_id
_entity_poly.type
_entity_poly.pdbx_seq_one_letter_code
_entity_poly.pdbx_strand_id
1 'polypeptide(L)'
;MSSPVVSEWGDLFYELDPSWEELDRWVCLSKEHCLAAVDALLRFAPSEFHNDESPARYPRGATNQNIHQLIDRAIARYDNHRLREAEKRIRHVWPLGELSRHPIVIHELIKQAAHILLRGDSLAVRRWIDELETAIDPPANAEGVWMNLLTYAERFDFIGIFHHRASSAVVVGRLRECRGSTDVPLDWVLLEVADGIGDEVVPAIALQLSHSKYSLVELDTQGSDWGLAIVPTHDTEGLIMVAEDCLRRPTAVKVHDDGANV
;
A
#
# COMPACT_ATOMS: atom_id res chain seq x y z
N MET A 1 -27.71 2.52 13.39
CA MET A 1 -28.60 2.97 12.30
C MET A 1 -27.71 3.46 11.17
N SER A 2 -27.77 2.82 10.00
CA SER A 2 -27.04 3.23 8.80
C SER A 2 -27.58 4.58 8.31
N SER A 3 -26.69 5.50 7.94
CA SER A 3 -27.05 6.79 7.35
C SER A 3 -27.73 6.56 5.99
N PRO A 4 -28.78 7.33 5.62
CA PRO A 4 -29.40 7.23 4.29
C PRO A 4 -28.48 7.72 3.16
N VAL A 5 -27.41 8.44 3.49
CA VAL A 5 -26.37 8.89 2.54
C VAL A 5 -25.28 7.84 2.43
N VAL A 6 -25.14 7.24 1.25
CA VAL A 6 -24.00 6.40 0.87
C VAL A 6 -22.82 7.27 0.45
N SER A 7 -21.59 6.78 0.63
CA SER A 7 -20.35 7.51 0.33
C SER A 7 -20.27 7.98 -1.13
N GLU A 8 -20.92 7.28 -2.06
CA GLU A 8 -21.00 7.62 -3.49
C GLU A 8 -21.56 9.02 -3.76
N TRP A 9 -22.35 9.58 -2.83
CA TRP A 9 -22.83 10.96 -2.95
C TRP A 9 -21.70 11.98 -2.86
N GLY A 10 -20.65 11.66 -2.09
CA GLY A 10 -19.43 12.46 -2.06
C GLY A 10 -18.73 12.51 -3.40
N ASP A 11 -18.79 11.43 -4.19
CA ASP A 11 -18.16 11.35 -5.50
C ASP A 11 -18.84 12.30 -6.48
N LEU A 12 -20.17 12.24 -6.53
CA LEU A 12 -20.97 13.16 -7.35
C LEU A 12 -20.74 14.63 -6.97
N PHE A 13 -20.54 14.92 -5.68
CA PHE A 13 -20.27 16.27 -5.21
C PHE A 13 -18.84 16.71 -5.55
N TYR A 14 -17.87 15.80 -5.50
CA TYR A 14 -16.49 16.05 -5.90
C TYR A 14 -16.37 16.34 -7.40
N GLU A 15 -17.10 15.62 -8.24
CA GLU A 15 -17.13 15.81 -9.71
C GLU A 15 -17.59 17.20 -10.14
N LEU A 16 -18.34 17.91 -9.29
CA LEU A 16 -18.74 19.30 -9.53
C LEU A 16 -17.59 20.30 -9.36
N ASP A 17 -16.41 19.84 -8.93
CA ASP A 17 -15.23 20.65 -8.57
C ASP A 17 -15.60 21.85 -7.67
N PRO A 18 -16.22 21.59 -6.51
CA PRO A 18 -16.77 22.65 -5.68
C PRO A 18 -15.67 23.55 -5.11
N SER A 19 -15.96 24.84 -5.05
CA SER A 19 -15.18 25.79 -4.26
C SER A 19 -15.34 25.53 -2.77
N TRP A 20 -14.41 26.07 -1.99
CA TRP A 20 -14.48 26.01 -0.53
C TRP A 20 -15.79 26.60 0.02
N GLU A 21 -16.27 27.70 -0.55
CA GLU A 21 -17.53 28.34 -0.12
C GLU A 21 -18.75 27.45 -0.33
N GLU A 22 -18.77 26.65 -1.41
CA GLU A 22 -19.84 25.71 -1.70
C GLU A 22 -19.82 24.54 -0.71
N LEU A 23 -18.65 23.96 -0.43
CA LEU A 23 -18.48 22.91 0.58
C LEU A 23 -18.91 23.39 1.96
N ASP A 24 -18.46 24.58 2.39
CA ASP A 24 -18.82 25.16 3.70
C ASP A 24 -20.33 25.39 3.81
N ARG A 25 -20.96 25.88 2.74
CA ARG A 25 -22.41 26.06 2.68
C ARG A 25 -23.13 24.73 2.82
N TRP A 26 -22.72 23.69 2.09
CA TRP A 26 -23.38 22.37 2.14
C TRP A 26 -23.30 21.72 3.52
N VAL A 27 -22.18 21.87 4.22
CA VAL A 27 -22.02 21.40 5.60
C VAL A 27 -23.04 22.03 6.56
N CYS A 28 -23.47 23.26 6.27
CA CYS A 28 -24.41 23.99 7.12
C CYS A 28 -25.89 23.67 6.86
N LEU A 29 -26.25 22.97 5.77
CA LEU A 29 -27.64 22.76 5.34
C LEU A 29 -28.38 21.69 6.16
N SER A 30 -28.00 20.42 6.02
CA SER A 30 -28.58 19.29 6.73
C SER A 30 -27.50 18.26 7.05
N LYS A 31 -27.85 17.26 7.88
CA LYS A 31 -26.92 16.18 8.24
C LYS A 31 -26.45 15.42 6.99
N GLU A 32 -27.36 15.17 6.06
CA GLU A 32 -27.11 14.46 4.81
C GLU A 32 -26.14 15.24 3.91
N HIS A 33 -26.41 16.54 3.71
CA HIS A 33 -25.53 17.41 2.93
C HIS A 33 -24.14 17.55 3.58
N CYS A 34 -24.09 17.62 4.91
CA CYS A 34 -22.84 17.64 5.65
C CYS A 34 -22.02 16.38 5.43
N LEU A 35 -22.64 15.20 5.49
CA LEU A 35 -21.94 13.94 5.25
C LEU A 35 -21.42 13.87 3.80
N ALA A 36 -22.27 14.19 2.81
CA ALA A 36 -21.87 14.19 1.40
C ALA A 36 -20.74 15.20 1.11
N ALA A 37 -20.80 16.41 1.68
CA ALA A 37 -19.76 17.43 1.50
C ALA A 37 -18.43 17.01 2.14
N VAL A 38 -18.46 16.35 3.30
CA VAL A 38 -17.26 15.82 3.94
C VAL A 38 -16.69 14.63 3.17
N ASP A 39 -17.54 13.73 2.64
CA ASP A 39 -17.10 12.64 1.75
C ASP A 39 -16.45 13.20 0.48
N ALA A 40 -17.03 14.26 -0.12
CA ALA A 40 -16.45 14.96 -1.26
C ALA A 40 -15.11 15.61 -0.92
N LEU A 41 -14.99 16.23 0.26
CA LEU A 41 -13.74 16.78 0.76
C LEU A 41 -12.65 15.69 0.89
N LEU A 42 -13.01 14.50 1.36
CA LEU A 42 -12.09 13.36 1.44
C LEU A 42 -11.62 12.85 0.07
N ARG A 43 -12.32 13.17 -1.04
CA ARG A 43 -11.84 12.86 -2.40
C ARG A 43 -10.73 13.78 -2.89
N PHE A 44 -10.63 14.98 -2.31
CA PHE A 44 -9.48 15.86 -2.54
C PHE A 44 -8.22 15.39 -1.79
N ALA A 45 -8.39 14.50 -0.80
CA ALA A 45 -7.32 13.86 -0.08
C ALA A 45 -6.97 12.51 -0.74
N PRO A 46 -5.68 12.18 -0.98
CA PRO A 46 -5.29 10.88 -1.50
C PRO A 46 -5.78 9.75 -0.58
N SER A 47 -6.06 8.61 -1.19
CA SER A 47 -6.37 7.38 -0.48
C SER A 47 -5.10 6.60 -0.27
N GLU A 48 -4.77 6.24 0.97
CA GLU A 48 -3.64 5.35 1.29
C GLU A 48 -3.78 3.97 0.62
N PHE A 49 -5.00 3.60 0.20
CA PHE A 49 -5.36 2.30 -0.37
C PHE A 49 -5.68 2.32 -1.88
N HIS A 50 -5.60 3.47 -2.52
CA HIS A 50 -5.65 3.52 -3.98
C HIS A 50 -4.27 3.92 -4.45
N ASN A 51 -3.77 3.24 -5.48
CA ASN A 51 -2.52 3.57 -6.19
C ASN A 51 -2.58 4.94 -6.90
N ASP A 52 -3.41 5.85 -6.39
CA ASP A 52 -3.53 7.22 -6.82
C ASP A 52 -2.41 8.02 -6.17
N GLU A 53 -1.29 8.12 -6.88
CA GLU A 53 -0.12 8.91 -6.50
C GLU A 53 -0.38 10.43 -6.54
N SER A 54 -1.61 10.85 -6.82
CA SER A 54 -1.96 12.26 -6.89
C SER A 54 -1.76 12.93 -5.52
N PRO A 55 -1.01 14.03 -5.43
CA PRO A 55 -0.86 14.76 -4.18
C PRO A 55 -2.22 15.31 -3.73
N ALA A 56 -2.39 15.44 -2.41
CA ALA A 56 -3.56 16.08 -1.83
C ALA A 56 -3.81 17.44 -2.48
N ARG A 57 -5.01 17.60 -3.03
CA ARG A 57 -5.44 18.84 -3.67
C ARG A 57 -6.26 19.64 -2.68
N TYR A 58 -6.12 20.95 -2.70
CA TYR A 58 -7.04 21.80 -1.96
C TYR A 58 -8.26 22.12 -2.83
N PRO A 59 -9.48 22.07 -2.28
CA PRO A 59 -10.59 22.78 -2.89
C PRO A 59 -10.23 24.25 -3.08
N ARG A 60 -10.70 24.87 -4.16
CA ARG A 60 -10.36 26.26 -4.47
C ARG A 60 -10.77 27.20 -3.32
N GLY A 61 -9.80 27.90 -2.74
CA GLY A 61 -10.01 28.82 -1.61
C GLY A 61 -9.90 28.17 -0.22
N ALA A 62 -9.61 26.88 -0.14
CA ALA A 62 -9.41 26.18 1.13
C ALA A 62 -7.99 26.43 1.70
N THR A 63 -7.88 26.28 3.01
CA THR A 63 -6.65 26.30 3.82
C THR A 63 -6.76 25.23 4.90
N ASN A 64 -5.66 24.78 5.51
CA ASN A 64 -5.75 23.78 6.60
C ASN A 64 -6.63 24.30 7.74
N GLN A 65 -6.54 25.59 8.06
CA GLN A 65 -7.29 26.20 9.15
C GLN A 65 -8.80 26.18 8.91
N ASN A 66 -9.27 26.57 7.73
CA ASN A 66 -10.71 26.58 7.47
C ASN A 66 -11.26 25.15 7.29
N ILE A 67 -10.49 24.22 6.72
CA ILE A 67 -10.83 22.79 6.68
C ILE A 67 -11.04 22.22 8.09
N HIS A 68 -10.11 22.48 9.00
CA HIS A 68 -10.20 22.03 10.39
C HIS A 68 -11.42 22.63 11.10
N GLN A 69 -11.66 23.94 10.93
CA GLN A 69 -12.82 24.61 11.51
C GLN A 69 -14.16 24.08 10.97
N LEU A 70 -14.21 23.66 9.70
CA LEU A 70 -15.40 23.06 9.10
C LEU A 70 -15.69 21.69 9.74
N ILE A 71 -14.68 20.82 9.86
CA ILE A 71 -14.90 19.48 10.45
C ILE A 71 -15.25 19.58 11.95
N ASP A 72 -14.61 20.50 12.69
CA ASP A 72 -14.93 20.76 14.10
C ASP A 72 -16.40 21.19 14.27
N ARG A 73 -16.88 22.12 13.43
CA ARG A 73 -18.28 22.56 13.43
C ARG A 73 -19.24 21.44 13.07
N ALA A 74 -18.90 20.62 12.06
CA ALA A 74 -19.70 19.49 11.64
C ALA A 74 -19.87 18.45 12.77
N ILE A 75 -18.77 18.09 13.45
CA ILE A 75 -18.80 17.16 14.58
C ILE A 75 -19.60 17.74 15.75
N ALA A 76 -19.36 18.99 16.13
CA ALA A 76 -20.07 19.65 17.22
C ALA A 76 -21.59 19.70 16.97
N ARG A 77 -22.00 19.84 15.70
CA ARG A 77 -23.42 19.93 15.32
C ARG A 77 -24.11 18.58 15.22
N TYR A 78 -23.46 17.56 14.66
CA TYR A 78 -24.13 16.32 14.25
C TYR A 78 -23.67 15.06 14.99
N ASP A 79 -22.55 15.12 15.72
CA ASP A 79 -21.92 14.03 16.49
C ASP A 79 -22.06 12.65 15.82
N ASN A 80 -21.44 12.52 14.65
CA ASN A 80 -21.54 11.32 13.82
C ASN A 80 -20.18 10.62 13.74
N HIS A 81 -20.17 9.29 13.95
CA HIS A 81 -18.98 8.45 13.82
C HIS A 81 -18.24 8.66 12.50
N ARG A 82 -18.95 8.78 11.37
CA ARG A 82 -18.33 9.04 10.05
C ARG A 82 -17.57 10.36 10.01
N LEU A 83 -18.07 11.40 10.68
CA LEU A 83 -17.38 12.69 10.76
C LEU A 83 -16.12 12.59 11.62
N ARG A 84 -16.12 11.78 12.68
CA ARG A 84 -14.94 11.53 13.52
C ARG A 84 -13.85 10.75 12.76
N GLU A 85 -14.24 9.78 11.93
CA GLU A 85 -13.28 9.10 11.03
C GLU A 85 -12.75 10.04 9.95
N ALA A 86 -13.61 10.87 9.36
CA ALA A 86 -13.20 11.89 8.41
C ALA A 86 -12.25 12.91 9.05
N GLU A 87 -12.48 13.30 10.30
CA GLU A 87 -11.60 14.21 11.05
C GLU A 87 -10.18 13.66 11.18
N LYS A 88 -10.01 12.40 11.59
CA LYS A 88 -8.67 11.79 11.68
C LYS A 88 -7.92 11.91 10.35
N ARG A 89 -8.59 11.55 9.26
CA ARG A 89 -8.02 11.57 7.92
C ARG A 89 -7.72 12.99 7.43
N ILE A 90 -8.64 13.93 7.63
CA ILE A 90 -8.45 15.35 7.30
C ILE A 90 -7.24 15.94 8.04
N ARG A 91 -7.13 15.67 9.35
CA ARG A 91 -6.03 16.20 10.17
C ARG A 91 -4.68 15.59 9.81
N HIS A 92 -4.66 14.35 9.33
CA HIS A 92 -3.46 13.71 8.82
C HIS A 92 -3.07 14.25 7.43
N VAL A 93 -4.02 14.44 6.52
CA VAL A 93 -3.69 14.91 5.16
C VAL A 93 -3.36 16.40 5.12
N TRP A 94 -4.01 17.22 5.97
CA TRP A 94 -3.85 18.67 6.00
C TRP A 94 -3.51 19.19 7.42
N PRO A 95 -2.38 18.78 8.02
CA PRO A 95 -2.05 19.12 9.40
C PRO A 95 -1.88 20.63 9.62
N LEU A 96 -2.19 21.14 10.81
CA LEU A 96 -1.92 22.55 11.20
C LEU A 96 -0.45 22.80 11.59
N GLY A 97 0.43 21.84 11.32
CA GLY A 97 1.83 21.85 11.71
C GLY A 97 2.52 20.58 11.18
N GLU A 98 3.49 20.08 11.93
CA GLU A 98 4.12 18.79 11.63
C GLU A 98 3.16 17.63 11.97
N LEU A 99 3.27 16.54 11.21
CA LEU A 99 2.54 15.31 11.52
C LEU A 99 3.04 14.73 12.84
N SER A 100 2.08 14.28 13.65
CA SER A 100 2.41 13.54 14.86
C SER A 100 3.09 12.23 14.46
N ARG A 101 4.26 11.97 15.06
CA ARG A 101 4.97 10.70 14.87
C ARG A 101 4.60 9.73 15.98
N HIS A 102 4.33 8.49 15.58
CA HIS A 102 4.05 7.37 16.45
C HIS A 102 5.37 6.66 16.80
N PRO A 103 5.63 6.35 18.07
CA PRO A 103 6.82 5.60 18.45
C PRO A 103 6.65 4.13 18.03
N ILE A 104 7.17 3.79 16.86
CA ILE A 104 7.10 2.43 16.30
C ILE A 104 8.45 1.74 16.47
N VAL A 105 8.44 0.56 17.09
CA VAL A 105 9.64 -0.26 17.21
C VAL A 105 9.73 -1.16 15.99
N ILE A 106 10.59 -0.79 15.05
CA ILE A 106 10.89 -1.61 13.87
C ILE A 106 12.02 -2.57 14.23
N HIS A 107 11.74 -3.87 14.18
CA HIS A 107 12.74 -4.91 14.41
C HIS A 107 13.86 -4.80 13.38
N GLU A 108 15.10 -5.06 13.80
CA GLU A 108 16.28 -4.88 12.94
C GLU A 108 16.22 -5.77 11.69
N LEU A 109 15.69 -6.99 11.84
CA LEU A 109 15.46 -7.87 10.70
C LEU A 109 14.52 -7.22 9.67
N ILE A 110 13.38 -6.63 10.08
CA ILE A 110 12.47 -5.96 9.15
C ILE A 110 13.15 -4.80 8.43
N LYS A 111 14.05 -4.06 9.10
CA LYS A 111 14.84 -3.01 8.42
C LYS A 111 15.77 -3.60 7.36
N GLN A 112 16.42 -4.72 7.64
CA GLN A 112 17.25 -5.42 6.65
C GLN A 112 16.41 -5.88 5.47
N ALA A 113 15.23 -6.46 5.71
CA ALA A 113 14.30 -6.80 4.65
C ALA A 113 13.87 -5.58 3.84
N ALA A 114 13.62 -4.43 4.49
CA ALA A 114 13.29 -3.20 3.78
C ALA A 114 14.45 -2.76 2.87
N HIS A 115 15.69 -2.86 3.32
CA HIS A 115 16.85 -2.62 2.47
C HIS A 115 16.91 -3.60 1.29
N ILE A 116 16.59 -4.88 1.47
CA ILE A 116 16.60 -5.85 0.38
C ILE A 116 15.46 -5.56 -0.62
N LEU A 117 14.23 -5.43 -0.11
CA LEU A 117 13.02 -5.17 -0.92
C LEU A 117 13.06 -3.81 -1.62
N LEU A 118 13.78 -2.84 -1.07
CA LEU A 118 13.97 -1.51 -1.66
C LEU A 118 15.37 -1.34 -2.27
N ARG A 119 16.09 -2.44 -2.56
CA ARG A 119 17.38 -2.48 -3.29
C ARG A 119 18.50 -1.59 -2.73
N GLY A 120 18.55 -1.44 -1.42
CA GLY A 120 19.52 -0.60 -0.73
C GLY A 120 19.23 0.90 -0.87
N ASP A 121 18.12 1.31 -1.50
CA ASP A 121 17.71 2.71 -1.56
C ASP A 121 17.36 3.21 -0.15
N SER A 122 18.36 3.83 0.48
CA SER A 122 18.25 4.34 1.84
C SER A 122 17.24 5.49 1.94
N LEU A 123 16.97 6.20 0.84
CA LEU A 123 15.96 7.24 0.81
C LEU A 123 14.56 6.62 0.78
N ALA A 124 14.35 5.56 0.00
CA ALA A 124 13.09 4.82 -0.03
C ALA A 124 12.78 4.17 1.33
N VAL A 125 13.76 3.54 1.98
CA VAL A 125 13.63 2.98 3.34
C VAL A 125 13.27 4.08 4.34
N ARG A 126 13.93 5.24 4.27
CA ARG A 126 13.62 6.36 5.16
C ARG A 126 12.21 6.90 4.97
N ARG A 127 11.76 7.05 3.72
CA ARG A 127 10.39 7.47 3.40
C ARG A 127 9.36 6.47 3.91
N TRP A 128 9.61 5.17 3.75
CA TRP A 128 8.77 4.12 4.31
C TRP A 128 8.65 4.25 5.84
N ILE A 129 9.77 4.44 6.54
CA ILE A 129 9.76 4.63 8.00
C ILE A 129 9.00 5.91 8.38
N ASP A 130 9.20 7.01 7.65
CA ASP A 130 8.49 8.27 7.90
C ASP A 130 6.96 8.09 7.67
N GLU A 131 6.54 7.36 6.64
CA GLU A 131 5.13 7.02 6.40
C GLU A 131 4.56 6.14 7.51
N LEU A 132 5.28 5.09 7.90
CA LEU A 132 4.90 4.18 8.98
C LEU A 132 4.67 4.94 10.29
N GLU A 133 5.60 5.83 10.64
CA GLU A 133 5.55 6.62 11.87
C GLU A 133 4.47 7.71 11.83
N THR A 134 4.03 8.16 10.66
CA THR A 134 3.03 9.23 10.56
C THR A 134 1.64 8.74 10.18
N ALA A 135 1.49 7.46 9.83
CA ALA A 135 0.23 6.83 9.42
C ALA A 135 -0.92 7.10 10.40
N ILE A 136 -2.15 7.23 9.86
CA ILE A 136 -3.36 7.45 10.66
C ILE A 136 -3.57 6.31 11.66
N ASP A 137 -3.39 5.07 11.19
CA ASP A 137 -3.51 3.85 11.98
C ASP A 137 -2.17 3.09 11.90
N PRO A 138 -1.18 3.46 12.72
CA PRO A 138 0.14 2.82 12.69
C PRO A 138 0.02 1.34 13.12
N PRO A 139 0.81 0.43 12.51
CA PRO A 139 0.75 -0.97 12.88
C PRO A 139 1.19 -1.20 14.33
N ALA A 140 0.41 -2.01 15.05
CA ALA A 140 0.59 -2.25 16.48
C ALA A 140 1.62 -3.35 16.81
N ASN A 141 2.06 -4.13 15.81
CA ASN A 141 2.93 -5.29 16.00
C ASN A 141 3.84 -5.52 14.77
N ALA A 142 4.82 -6.42 14.92
CA ALA A 142 5.81 -6.73 13.87
C ALA A 142 5.17 -7.22 12.57
N GLU A 143 4.12 -8.03 12.67
CA GLU A 143 3.34 -8.51 11.52
C GLU A 143 2.71 -7.37 10.72
N GLY A 144 2.08 -6.40 11.39
CA GLY A 144 1.54 -5.22 10.73
C GLY A 144 2.61 -4.35 10.09
N VAL A 145 3.79 -4.24 10.70
CA VAL A 145 4.95 -3.53 10.11
C VAL A 145 5.45 -4.26 8.86
N TRP A 146 5.51 -5.60 8.89
CA TRP A 146 5.87 -6.43 7.74
C TRP A 146 4.88 -6.27 6.59
N MET A 147 3.57 -6.36 6.87
CA MET A 147 2.54 -6.17 5.85
C MET A 147 2.58 -4.76 5.25
N ASN A 148 2.80 -3.75 6.07
CA ASN A 148 2.98 -2.38 5.58
C ASN A 148 4.21 -2.24 4.67
N LEU A 149 5.34 -2.89 5.01
CA LEU A 149 6.53 -2.91 4.16
C LEU A 149 6.23 -3.55 2.80
N LEU A 150 5.52 -4.69 2.78
CA LEU A 150 5.15 -5.35 1.53
C LEU A 150 4.30 -4.42 0.65
N THR A 151 3.24 -3.83 1.20
CA THR A 151 2.39 -2.86 0.48
C THR A 151 3.17 -1.63 0.01
N TYR A 152 4.11 -1.14 0.82
CA TYR A 152 4.97 -0.02 0.40
C TYR A 152 5.90 -0.41 -0.74
N ALA A 153 6.51 -1.61 -0.68
CA ALA A 153 7.41 -2.12 -1.70
C ALA A 153 6.71 -2.43 -3.04
N GLU A 154 5.40 -2.70 -3.04
CA GLU A 154 4.60 -2.81 -4.27
C GLU A 154 4.66 -1.52 -5.10
N ARG A 155 4.72 -0.34 -4.48
CA ARG A 155 4.81 0.96 -5.18
C ARG A 155 6.13 1.15 -5.95
N PHE A 156 7.14 0.35 -5.60
CA PHE A 156 8.45 0.36 -6.27
C PHE A 156 8.53 -0.71 -7.34
N ASP A 157 7.39 -1.34 -7.65
CA ASP A 157 7.23 -2.47 -8.54
C ASP A 157 8.34 -3.51 -8.25
N PHE A 158 8.60 -3.86 -6.99
CA PHE A 158 9.63 -4.86 -6.66
C PHE A 158 9.03 -6.21 -6.27
N ILE A 159 7.78 -6.17 -5.79
CA ILE A 159 6.99 -7.33 -5.42
C ILE A 159 5.82 -7.37 -6.39
N GLY A 160 5.70 -8.48 -7.12
CA GLY A 160 4.46 -8.77 -7.81
C GLY A 160 3.55 -9.52 -6.84
N ILE A 161 2.46 -8.90 -6.38
CA ILE A 161 1.44 -9.61 -5.60
C ILE A 161 0.38 -10.18 -6.55
N PHE A 162 0.11 -11.47 -6.40
CA PHE A 162 -0.77 -12.22 -7.28
C PHE A 162 -1.69 -13.13 -6.52
N HIS A 163 -2.91 -13.27 -7.01
CA HIS A 163 -3.73 -14.39 -6.59
C HIS A 163 -3.14 -15.70 -7.13
N HIS A 164 -3.11 -16.76 -6.34
CA HIS A 164 -2.63 -18.08 -6.78
C HIS A 164 -3.36 -18.65 -8.02
N ARG A 165 -4.52 -18.07 -8.38
CA ARG A 165 -5.35 -18.46 -9.53
C ARG A 165 -5.21 -17.50 -10.71
N ALA A 166 -4.32 -16.52 -10.60
CA ALA A 166 -4.05 -15.60 -11.69
C ALA A 166 -3.47 -16.39 -12.87
N SER A 167 -3.82 -15.96 -14.08
CA SER A 167 -3.25 -16.53 -15.31
C SER A 167 -1.78 -16.15 -15.44
N SER A 168 -1.03 -16.97 -16.17
CA SER A 168 0.39 -16.71 -16.46
C SER A 168 0.65 -15.30 -16.98
N ALA A 169 -0.19 -14.82 -17.89
CA ALA A 169 -0.07 -13.47 -18.46
C ALA A 169 -0.20 -12.37 -17.39
N VAL A 170 -1.04 -12.54 -16.38
CA VAL A 170 -1.17 -11.58 -15.26
C VAL A 170 0.07 -11.61 -14.39
N VAL A 171 0.56 -12.81 -14.06
CA VAL A 171 1.78 -13.00 -13.26
C VAL A 171 2.99 -12.36 -13.95
N VAL A 172 3.20 -12.70 -15.22
CA VAL A 172 4.32 -12.20 -16.02
C VAL A 172 4.20 -10.70 -16.28
N GLY A 173 3.00 -10.21 -16.58
CA GLY A 173 2.76 -8.78 -16.84
C GLY A 173 3.22 -7.90 -15.69
N ARG A 174 2.77 -8.19 -14.46
CA ARG A 174 3.20 -7.43 -13.27
C ARG A 174 4.68 -7.63 -12.95
N LEU A 175 5.22 -8.85 -13.09
CA LEU A 175 6.66 -9.07 -12.87
C LEU A 175 7.52 -8.32 -13.90
N ARG A 176 7.01 -8.08 -15.13
CA ARG A 176 7.67 -7.20 -16.11
C ARG A 176 7.55 -5.74 -15.76
N GLU A 177 6.41 -5.32 -15.22
CA GLU A 177 6.21 -3.96 -14.70
C GLU A 177 7.19 -3.65 -13.57
N CYS A 178 7.73 -4.69 -12.91
CA CYS A 178 8.75 -4.53 -11.89
C CYS A 178 9.99 -3.74 -12.32
N ARG A 179 10.34 -2.66 -11.62
CA ARG A 179 11.56 -1.88 -11.92
C ARG A 179 12.78 -2.79 -11.81
N GLY A 180 13.52 -2.93 -12.90
CA GLY A 180 14.71 -3.79 -13.00
C GLY A 180 14.45 -5.23 -13.41
N SER A 181 13.21 -5.60 -13.75
CA SER A 181 12.89 -6.82 -14.49
C SER A 181 13.68 -6.94 -15.80
N THR A 182 14.05 -5.80 -16.40
CA THR A 182 14.88 -5.71 -17.61
C THR A 182 16.30 -6.27 -17.44
N ASP A 183 16.84 -6.25 -16.22
CA ASP A 183 18.19 -6.76 -15.93
C ASP A 183 18.16 -8.22 -15.44
N VAL A 184 16.96 -8.78 -15.23
CA VAL A 184 16.77 -10.17 -14.83
C VAL A 184 16.78 -11.03 -16.10
N PRO A 185 17.59 -12.11 -16.16
CA PRO A 185 17.74 -12.93 -17.36
C PRO A 185 16.55 -13.90 -17.53
N LEU A 186 15.36 -13.36 -17.77
CA LEU A 186 14.13 -14.11 -18.01
C LEU A 186 13.70 -14.00 -19.48
N ASP A 187 13.32 -15.13 -20.06
CA ASP A 187 12.61 -15.19 -21.33
C ASP A 187 11.12 -14.90 -21.09
N TRP A 188 10.81 -13.61 -21.01
CA TRP A 188 9.46 -13.12 -20.79
C TRP A 188 8.46 -13.58 -21.86
N VAL A 189 8.91 -13.76 -23.10
CA VAL A 189 8.05 -14.20 -24.21
C VAL A 189 7.64 -15.66 -24.00
N LEU A 190 8.58 -16.51 -23.59
CA LEU A 190 8.29 -17.90 -23.26
C LEU A 190 7.30 -18.02 -22.08
N LEU A 191 7.47 -17.17 -21.06
CA LEU A 191 6.62 -17.18 -19.87
C LEU A 191 5.19 -16.66 -20.15
N GLU A 192 5.02 -15.71 -21.08
CA GLU A 192 3.69 -15.20 -21.48
C GLU A 192 2.87 -16.24 -22.26
N VAL A 193 3.52 -17.16 -22.96
CA VAL A 193 2.88 -18.20 -23.78
C VAL A 193 2.56 -19.46 -22.95
N ALA A 194 3.01 -19.53 -21.69
CA ALA A 194 2.66 -20.62 -20.79
C ALA A 194 1.14 -20.62 -20.51
N ASP A 195 0.44 -21.63 -21.03
CA ASP A 195 -1.02 -21.78 -20.93
C ASP A 195 -1.36 -22.38 -19.55
N GLY A 196 -1.45 -21.54 -18.51
CA GLY A 196 -1.51 -22.04 -17.14
C GLY A 196 -1.97 -21.05 -16.07
N ILE A 197 -2.05 -21.59 -14.84
CA ILE A 197 -2.24 -20.88 -13.57
C ILE A 197 -0.86 -20.71 -12.91
N GLY A 198 -0.71 -19.78 -11.97
CA GLY A 198 0.56 -19.44 -11.30
C GLY A 198 1.46 -20.63 -10.86
N ASP A 199 0.88 -21.79 -10.58
CA ASP A 199 1.60 -23.03 -10.23
C ASP A 199 2.59 -23.53 -11.31
N GLU A 200 2.40 -23.19 -12.59
CA GLU A 200 3.33 -23.57 -13.67
C GLU A 200 4.39 -22.50 -13.96
N VAL A 201 4.04 -21.23 -13.75
CA VAL A 201 4.90 -20.08 -14.04
C VAL A 201 5.99 -19.92 -13.00
N VAL A 202 5.68 -20.13 -11.72
CA VAL A 202 6.64 -19.99 -10.63
C VAL A 202 7.83 -20.95 -10.79
N PRO A 203 7.64 -22.27 -11.02
CA PRO A 203 8.75 -23.19 -11.32
C PRO A 203 9.52 -22.81 -12.60
N ALA A 204 8.84 -22.33 -13.64
CA ALA A 204 9.48 -21.93 -14.89
C ALA A 204 10.40 -20.71 -14.71
N ILE A 205 9.98 -19.72 -13.93
CA ILE A 205 10.80 -18.57 -13.54
C ILE A 205 11.99 -19.05 -12.72
N ALA A 206 11.75 -19.85 -11.68
CA ALA A 206 12.81 -20.39 -10.83
C ALA A 206 13.88 -21.15 -11.63
N LEU A 207 13.46 -21.97 -12.59
CA LEU A 207 14.37 -22.71 -13.47
C LEU A 207 15.25 -21.77 -14.29
N GLN A 208 14.71 -20.69 -14.85
CA GLN A 208 15.49 -19.71 -15.60
C GLN A 208 16.43 -18.91 -14.70
N LEU A 209 16.04 -18.66 -13.45
CA LEU A 209 16.88 -17.97 -12.46
C LEU A 209 17.95 -18.85 -11.83
N SER A 210 17.87 -20.19 -11.94
CA SER A 210 18.78 -21.16 -11.29
C SER A 210 20.27 -20.99 -11.59
N HIS A 211 20.62 -20.32 -12.69
CA HIS A 211 22.00 -20.01 -13.08
C HIS A 211 22.31 -18.51 -13.02
N SER A 212 21.42 -17.73 -12.44
CA SER A 212 21.56 -16.28 -12.28
C SER A 212 22.02 -15.93 -10.88
N LYS A 213 22.24 -14.63 -10.63
CA LYS A 213 22.51 -14.09 -9.30
C LYS A 213 21.24 -13.75 -8.51
N TYR A 214 20.08 -14.16 -9.03
CA TYR A 214 18.76 -13.84 -8.49
C TYR A 214 18.04 -15.13 -8.11
N SER A 215 17.17 -15.04 -7.12
CA SER A 215 16.27 -16.10 -6.70
C SER A 215 14.84 -15.55 -6.65
N LEU A 216 13.88 -16.43 -6.91
CA LEU A 216 12.46 -16.14 -6.75
C LEU A 216 12.03 -16.51 -5.33
N VAL A 217 11.44 -15.54 -4.63
CA VAL A 217 11.00 -15.67 -3.24
C VAL A 217 9.50 -15.50 -3.18
N GLU A 218 8.81 -16.54 -2.72
CA GLU A 218 7.38 -16.49 -2.37
C GLU A 218 7.20 -15.89 -0.97
N LEU A 219 6.51 -14.76 -0.88
CA LEU A 219 6.20 -14.01 0.32
C LEU A 219 4.71 -14.19 0.64
N ASP A 220 4.38 -15.02 1.62
CA ASP A 220 2.98 -15.26 1.99
C ASP A 220 2.42 -14.07 2.81
N THR A 221 1.32 -13.49 2.30
CA THR A 221 0.62 -12.34 2.88
C THR A 221 -0.54 -12.73 3.80
N GLN A 222 -0.59 -13.99 4.24
CA GLN A 222 -1.64 -14.59 5.07
C GLN A 222 -3.05 -14.60 4.44
N GLY A 223 -3.14 -14.53 3.11
CA GLY A 223 -4.38 -14.48 2.33
C GLY A 223 -4.47 -15.56 1.25
N SER A 224 -5.40 -15.38 0.30
CA SER A 224 -5.46 -16.19 -0.95
C SER A 224 -4.47 -15.72 -2.02
N ASP A 225 -3.82 -14.59 -1.77
CA ASP A 225 -2.84 -13.96 -2.63
C ASP A 225 -1.44 -14.19 -2.06
N TRP A 226 -0.44 -14.29 -2.92
CA TRP A 226 0.97 -14.45 -2.57
C TRP A 226 1.76 -13.31 -3.21
N GLY A 227 2.71 -12.74 -2.48
CA GLY A 227 3.73 -11.85 -3.05
C GLY A 227 4.85 -12.68 -3.66
N LEU A 228 5.31 -12.33 -4.85
CA LEU A 228 6.52 -12.86 -5.45
C LEU A 228 7.54 -11.72 -5.58
N ALA A 229 8.74 -11.95 -5.06
CA ALA A 229 9.86 -11.03 -5.21
C ALA A 229 11.02 -11.73 -5.91
N ILE A 230 11.65 -11.04 -6.88
CA ILE A 230 12.91 -11.48 -7.48
C ILE A 230 14.04 -10.69 -6.82
N VAL A 231 14.87 -11.37 -6.03
CA VAL A 231 15.91 -10.74 -5.21
C VAL A 231 17.27 -11.35 -5.49
N PRO A 232 18.39 -10.66 -5.24
CA PRO A 232 19.70 -11.29 -5.34
C PRO A 232 19.82 -12.51 -4.41
N THR A 233 20.43 -13.59 -4.88
CA THR A 233 20.50 -14.88 -4.15
C THR A 233 21.17 -14.76 -2.79
N HIS A 234 22.17 -13.88 -2.65
CA HIS A 234 22.87 -13.63 -1.38
C HIS A 234 22.03 -12.88 -0.33
N ASP A 235 20.87 -12.33 -0.73
CA ASP A 235 19.95 -11.60 0.13
C ASP A 235 18.72 -12.44 0.52
N THR A 236 18.61 -13.69 0.04
CA THR A 236 17.44 -14.57 0.30
C THR A 236 17.35 -15.03 1.74
N GLU A 237 18.47 -15.44 2.35
CA GLU A 237 18.52 -15.88 3.75
C GLU A 237 18.02 -14.80 4.71
N GLY A 238 18.38 -13.53 4.45
CA GLY A 238 17.91 -12.38 5.21
C GLY A 238 16.39 -12.25 5.17
N LEU A 239 15.78 -12.37 3.97
CA LEU A 239 14.32 -12.30 3.82
C LEU A 239 13.58 -13.48 4.45
N ILE A 240 14.11 -14.71 4.32
CA ILE A 240 13.53 -15.90 4.95
C ILE A 240 13.51 -15.73 6.48
N MET A 241 14.66 -15.38 7.07
CA MET A 241 14.77 -15.18 8.52
C MET A 241 13.78 -14.15 9.03
N VAL A 242 13.57 -13.05 8.28
CA VAL A 242 12.62 -11.99 8.65
C VAL A 242 11.20 -12.52 8.68
N ALA A 243 10.78 -13.22 7.63
CA ALA A 243 9.43 -13.77 7.54
C ALA A 243 9.16 -14.80 8.64
N GLU A 244 10.11 -15.70 8.91
CA GLU A 244 9.99 -16.72 9.95
C GLU A 244 9.92 -16.11 11.36
N ASP A 245 10.74 -15.10 11.65
CA ASP A 245 10.80 -14.45 12.98
C ASP A 245 9.59 -13.53 13.23
N CYS A 246 9.13 -12.79 12.21
CA CYS A 246 8.07 -11.79 12.39
C CYS A 246 6.67 -12.41 12.47
N LEU A 247 6.44 -13.59 11.89
CA LEU A 247 5.08 -14.09 11.64
C LEU A 247 4.57 -15.13 12.66
N ARG A 248 5.42 -15.63 13.59
CA ARG A 248 5.07 -16.57 14.70
C ARG A 248 4.20 -17.80 14.32
N ARG A 249 3.96 -18.02 13.03
CA ARG A 249 3.23 -19.12 12.37
C ARG A 249 3.94 -19.36 11.03
N PRO A 250 3.90 -20.59 10.48
CA PRO A 250 4.70 -20.95 9.32
C PRO A 250 4.14 -20.27 8.07
N THR A 251 4.65 -19.09 7.79
CA THR A 251 4.65 -18.48 6.47
C THR A 251 5.71 -19.22 5.69
N ALA A 252 5.32 -20.02 4.69
CA ALA A 252 6.29 -20.75 3.89
C ALA A 252 6.97 -19.76 2.94
N VAL A 253 8.10 -19.17 3.34
CA VAL A 253 8.99 -18.57 2.36
C VAL A 253 9.59 -19.72 1.56
N LYS A 254 9.05 -19.92 0.36
CA LYS A 254 9.64 -20.87 -0.58
C LYS A 254 10.64 -20.11 -1.42
N VAL A 255 11.91 -20.38 -1.17
CA VAL A 255 12.94 -20.07 -2.15
C VAL A 255 12.90 -21.17 -3.18
N HIS A 256 12.62 -20.79 -4.41
CA HIS A 256 12.68 -21.71 -5.53
C HIS A 256 14.11 -21.68 -6.08
N ASP A 257 15.01 -22.38 -5.38
CA ASP A 257 16.32 -22.74 -5.93
C ASP A 257 16.26 -24.23 -6.26
N ASP A 258 16.45 -24.56 -7.54
CA ASP A 258 16.61 -25.96 -7.92
C ASP A 258 18.01 -26.37 -7.46
N GLY A 259 18.08 -26.93 -6.25
CA GLY A 259 19.30 -27.41 -5.66
C GLY A 259 19.96 -28.44 -6.56
N ALA A 260 20.87 -27.98 -7.42
CA ALA A 260 22.01 -28.76 -7.85
C ALA A 260 22.88 -28.99 -6.61
N ASN A 261 22.50 -30.00 -5.82
CA ASN A 261 23.41 -30.65 -4.89
C ASN A 261 24.66 -31.07 -5.67
N VAL A 262 25.78 -30.42 -5.38
CA VAL A 262 27.12 -31.00 -5.51
C VAL A 262 27.71 -31.07 -4.12
#